data_AF-A0AA97D5V8-F1
#
_entry.id   AF-A0AA97D5V8-F1
#
_cell.length_a   1.000
_cell.length_b   1.000
_cell.length_c   1.000
_cell.angle_alpha   90.00
_cell.angle_beta   90.00
_cell.angle_gamma   90.00
#
_symmetry.space_group_name_H-M   'P 1'
#
loop_
_entity.id
_entity.type
_entity.pdbx_description
1 polymer ?
#
loop_
_entity_poly.entity_id
_entity_poly.type
_entity_poly.pdbx_seq_one_letter_code
_entity_poly.pdbx_strand_id
1 'polypeptide(L)'
;MLNRDFLLPGIAAGVLAVIFPMYWISIFGNTLEGLGEALKLDLQSLSFSDAVFVLLGALEIYVYLSLRKALKDMFDVEIVRIMLCILAVLVLSFHATVLCDVFLAVSSETVSAATAETVAGIAMIVSAGSLGLYALVGLITAALLLTKRHGTPTLLTVFSVLLLIMCIFQLTVIFAYMNLVLFPVALIVLMIFFIKKPELVEVV
;
A
#
# COMPACT_ATOMS: atom_id res chain seq x y z
N MET A 1 -18.84 14.59 -15.64
CA MET A 1 -18.25 13.97 -16.86
C MET A 1 -17.12 13.02 -16.45
N LEU A 2 -16.99 11.86 -17.10
CA LEU A 2 -15.96 10.85 -16.80
C LEU A 2 -14.57 11.33 -17.23
N ASN A 3 -13.56 11.13 -16.39
CA ASN A 3 -12.16 11.37 -16.74
C ASN A 3 -11.55 10.10 -17.38
N ARG A 4 -11.46 10.07 -18.72
CA ARG A 4 -11.00 8.87 -19.44
C ARG A 4 -9.53 8.55 -19.17
N ASP A 5 -8.70 9.55 -18.91
CA ASP A 5 -7.27 9.38 -18.68
C ASP A 5 -6.98 8.72 -17.32
N PHE A 6 -7.92 8.83 -16.38
CA PHE A 6 -7.81 8.30 -15.03
C PHE A 6 -8.82 7.19 -14.72
N LEU A 7 -9.51 6.65 -15.74
CA LEU A 7 -10.43 5.54 -15.57
C LEU A 7 -9.72 4.26 -15.07
N LEU A 8 -8.59 3.91 -15.69
CA LEU A 8 -7.81 2.72 -15.30
C LEU A 8 -7.24 2.82 -13.87
N PRO A 9 -6.63 3.96 -13.45
CA PRO A 9 -6.28 4.19 -12.05
C PRO A 9 -7.46 4.03 -11.09
N GLY A 10 -8.64 4.52 -11.47
CA GLY A 10 -9.85 4.35 -10.68
C GLY A 10 -10.26 2.89 -10.52
N ILE A 11 -10.27 2.12 -11.61
CA ILE A 11 -10.55 0.69 -11.59
C ILE A 11 -9.52 -0.05 -10.74
N ALA A 12 -8.22 0.26 -10.88
CA ALA A 12 -7.17 -0.36 -10.09
C ALA A 12 -7.36 -0.12 -8.59
N ALA A 13 -7.69 1.12 -8.20
CA ALA A 13 -7.99 1.44 -6.80
C ALA A 13 -9.24 0.67 -6.30
N GLY A 14 -10.29 0.58 -7.11
CA GLY A 14 -11.50 -0.18 -6.77
C GLY A 14 -11.25 -1.68 -6.62
N VAL A 15 -10.51 -2.29 -7.56
CA VAL A 15 -10.11 -3.70 -7.49
C VAL A 15 -9.26 -3.96 -6.25
N LEU A 16 -8.28 -3.10 -5.99
CA LEU A 16 -7.43 -3.20 -4.81
C LEU A 16 -8.24 -3.09 -3.51
N ALA A 17 -9.23 -2.19 -3.45
CA ALA A 17 -10.09 -2.02 -2.28
C ALA A 17 -10.89 -3.30 -1.94
N VAL A 18 -11.19 -4.13 -2.93
CA VAL A 18 -11.92 -5.39 -2.74
C VAL A 18 -10.97 -6.53 -2.41
N ILE A 19 -9.88 -6.70 -3.15
CA ILE A 19 -8.96 -7.83 -3.00
C ILE A 19 -8.15 -7.71 -1.70
N PHE A 20 -7.71 -6.51 -1.32
CA PHE A 20 -6.87 -6.28 -0.14
C PHE A 20 -7.46 -6.86 1.16
N PRO A 21 -8.70 -6.51 1.58
CA PRO A 21 -9.24 -7.04 2.82
C PRO A 21 -9.48 -8.54 2.73
N MET A 22 -9.91 -9.06 1.57
CA MET A 22 -10.10 -10.51 1.38
C MET A 22 -8.80 -11.29 1.58
N TYR A 23 -7.70 -10.81 0.98
CA TYR A 23 -6.37 -11.42 1.12
C TYR A 23 -5.95 -11.44 2.60
N TRP A 24 -5.89 -10.27 3.23
CA TRP A 24 -5.36 -10.20 4.59
C TRP A 24 -6.25 -10.86 5.64
N ILE A 25 -7.57 -10.86 5.48
CA ILE A 25 -8.48 -11.64 6.35
C ILE A 25 -8.19 -13.15 6.21
N SER A 26 -7.91 -13.63 4.99
CA SER A 26 -7.58 -15.05 4.77
C SER A 26 -6.25 -15.46 5.40
N ILE A 27 -5.25 -14.56 5.41
CA ILE A 27 -3.93 -14.78 6.02
C ILE A 27 -3.99 -14.69 7.54
N PHE A 28 -4.67 -13.68 8.09
CA PHE A 28 -4.70 -13.46 9.55
C PHE A 28 -5.73 -14.33 10.28
N GLY A 29 -6.70 -14.93 9.57
CA GLY A 29 -7.74 -15.73 10.19
C GLY A 29 -8.50 -14.97 11.29
N ASN A 30 -8.93 -15.68 12.34
CA ASN A 30 -9.60 -15.10 13.52
C ASN A 30 -8.64 -14.82 14.70
N THR A 31 -7.33 -14.97 14.54
CA THR A 31 -6.39 -14.97 15.66
C THR A 31 -5.49 -13.73 15.67
N LEU A 32 -5.68 -12.88 16.68
CA LEU A 32 -4.82 -11.73 17.00
C LEU A 32 -3.48 -12.17 17.63
N GLU A 33 -3.38 -13.41 18.11
CA GLU A 33 -2.18 -14.00 18.71
C GLU A 33 -1.48 -14.89 17.67
N GLY A 34 -0.52 -14.35 16.93
CA GLY A 34 0.25 -15.17 15.97
C GLY A 34 0.75 -14.49 14.71
N LEU A 35 0.67 -13.15 14.60
CA LEU A 35 1.01 -12.44 13.36
C LEU A 35 2.41 -12.77 12.81
N GLY A 36 3.39 -12.99 13.69
CA GLY A 36 4.73 -13.44 13.29
C GLY A 36 4.80 -14.90 12.83
N GLU A 37 4.07 -15.81 13.48
CA GLU A 37 4.02 -17.23 13.09
C GLU A 37 3.19 -17.45 11.83
N ALA A 38 2.08 -16.71 11.66
CA ALA A 38 1.28 -16.72 10.44
C ALA A 38 2.08 -16.23 9.23
N LEU A 39 2.82 -15.11 9.37
CA LEU A 39 3.71 -14.64 8.31
C LEU A 39 4.83 -15.65 8.01
N LYS A 40 5.41 -16.25 9.06
CA LYS A 40 6.48 -17.24 8.91
C LYS A 40 6.00 -18.53 8.22
N LEU A 41 4.78 -18.97 8.48
CA LEU A 41 4.16 -20.13 7.83
C LEU A 41 3.81 -19.84 6.36
N ASP A 42 3.32 -18.63 6.06
CA ASP A 42 3.03 -18.19 4.69
C ASP A 42 4.32 -18.16 3.85
N LEU A 43 5.42 -17.65 4.42
CA LEU A 43 6.76 -17.61 3.79
C LEU A 43 7.39 -19.00 3.47
N GLN A 44 6.75 -20.10 3.88
CA GLN A 44 7.28 -21.45 3.67
C GLN A 44 6.61 -22.20 2.52
N SER A 45 5.59 -21.63 1.88
CA SER A 45 4.88 -22.30 0.79
C SER A 45 4.63 -21.36 -0.39
N LEU A 46 4.96 -21.81 -1.59
CA LEU A 46 4.60 -21.10 -2.81
C LEU A 46 3.21 -21.55 -3.27
N SER A 47 2.25 -20.63 -3.24
CA SER A 47 0.83 -20.87 -3.41
C SER A 47 0.17 -19.81 -4.30
N PHE A 48 -1.14 -19.93 -4.52
CA PHE A 48 -1.92 -18.88 -5.19
C PHE A 48 -1.92 -17.57 -4.38
N SER A 49 -1.71 -17.65 -3.06
CA SER A 49 -1.62 -16.49 -2.17
C SER A 49 -0.51 -15.54 -2.61
N ASP A 50 0.67 -16.07 -2.96
CA ASP A 50 1.82 -15.29 -3.40
C ASP A 50 1.56 -14.49 -4.67
N ALA A 51 0.80 -15.07 -5.62
CA ALA A 51 0.41 -14.37 -6.83
C ALA A 51 -0.54 -13.20 -6.52
N VAL A 52 -1.48 -13.39 -5.58
CA VAL A 52 -2.37 -12.33 -5.12
C VAL A 52 -1.58 -11.26 -4.37
N PHE A 53 -0.61 -11.64 -3.54
CA PHE A 53 0.29 -10.72 -2.84
C PHE A 53 1.01 -9.80 -3.82
N VAL A 54 1.66 -10.36 -4.85
CA VAL A 54 2.32 -9.56 -5.90
C VAL A 54 1.34 -8.65 -6.64
N LEU A 55 0.12 -9.14 -6.93
CA LEU A 55 -0.91 -8.35 -7.58
C LEU A 55 -1.34 -7.15 -6.72
N LEU A 56 -1.51 -7.32 -5.41
CA LEU A 56 -1.81 -6.23 -4.48
C LEU A 56 -0.75 -5.13 -4.56
N GLY A 57 0.52 -5.51 -4.46
CA GLY A 57 1.64 -4.58 -4.58
C GLY A 57 1.69 -3.85 -5.92
N ALA A 58 1.48 -4.58 -7.02
CA ALA A 58 1.46 -4.00 -8.36
C ALA A 58 0.33 -2.98 -8.54
N LEU A 59 -0.87 -3.29 -8.04
CA LEU A 59 -2.02 -2.38 -8.07
C LEU A 59 -1.76 -1.13 -7.22
N GLU A 60 -1.23 -1.30 -6.01
CA GLU A 60 -0.94 -0.19 -5.10
C GLU A 60 0.12 0.75 -5.66
N ILE A 61 1.22 0.20 -6.21
CA ILE A 61 2.24 0.96 -6.94
C ILE A 61 1.60 1.74 -8.09
N TYR A 62 0.78 1.08 -8.89
CA TYR A 62 0.12 1.72 -10.03
C TYR A 62 -0.79 2.88 -9.59
N VAL A 63 -1.52 2.71 -8.48
CA VAL A 63 -2.35 3.76 -7.86
C VAL A 63 -1.49 4.95 -7.43
N TYR A 64 -0.37 4.74 -6.73
CA TYR A 64 0.50 5.85 -6.30
C TYR A 64 1.18 6.57 -7.45
N LEU A 65 1.67 5.85 -8.44
CA LEU A 65 2.26 6.47 -9.63
C LEU A 65 1.21 7.23 -10.45
N SER A 66 -0.03 6.76 -10.47
CA SER A 66 -1.14 7.45 -11.12
C SER A 66 -1.58 8.69 -10.34
N LEU A 67 -1.62 8.62 -9.01
CA LEU A 67 -1.87 9.79 -8.15
C LEU A 67 -0.78 10.83 -8.35
N ARG A 68 0.50 10.41 -8.37
CA ARG A 68 1.65 11.28 -8.68
C ARG A 68 1.50 12.01 -10.02
N LYS A 69 0.93 11.36 -11.03
CA LYS A 69 0.63 11.98 -12.34
C LYS A 69 -0.54 12.95 -12.22
N ALA A 70 -1.62 12.58 -11.54
CA ALA A 70 -2.79 13.44 -11.33
C ALA A 70 -2.46 14.74 -10.60
N LEU A 71 -1.49 14.71 -9.69
CA LEU A 71 -1.07 15.91 -8.96
C LEU A 71 -0.11 16.80 -9.77
N LYS A 72 0.40 16.39 -10.94
CA LYS A 72 1.50 17.10 -11.65
C LYS A 72 1.19 18.57 -11.90
N ASP A 73 -0.06 18.89 -12.21
CA ASP A 73 -0.48 20.24 -12.61
C ASP A 73 -1.00 21.07 -11.42
N MET A 74 -0.99 20.52 -10.20
CA MET A 74 -1.32 21.26 -8.99
C MET A 74 -0.11 22.07 -8.49
N PHE A 75 -0.38 23.27 -7.97
CA PHE A 75 0.67 24.16 -7.47
C PHE A 75 1.38 23.55 -6.25
N ASP A 76 2.72 23.66 -6.22
CA ASP A 76 3.55 23.31 -5.07
C ASP A 76 3.38 21.84 -4.59
N VAL A 77 3.07 20.85 -5.42
CA VAL A 77 2.95 19.45 -4.95
C VAL A 77 4.19 18.58 -5.22
N GLU A 78 5.33 19.18 -5.60
CA GLU A 78 6.50 18.42 -6.04
C GLU A 78 7.02 17.45 -4.98
N ILE A 79 7.14 17.90 -3.73
CA ILE A 79 7.59 17.06 -2.61
C ILE A 79 6.61 15.90 -2.40
N VAL A 80 5.30 16.15 -2.45
CA VAL A 80 4.27 15.10 -2.33
C VAL A 80 4.43 14.06 -3.44
N ARG A 81 4.69 14.50 -4.68
CA ARG A 81 4.92 13.61 -5.82
C ARG A 81 6.17 12.75 -5.66
N ILE A 82 7.21 13.26 -5.00
CA ILE A 82 8.40 12.47 -4.64
C ILE A 82 8.04 11.47 -3.54
N MET A 83 7.31 11.89 -2.50
CA MET A 83 6.89 10.99 -1.42
C MET A 83 6.03 9.83 -1.94
N LEU A 84 5.10 10.07 -2.87
CA LEU A 84 4.32 9.01 -3.53
C LEU A 84 5.21 8.00 -4.29
N CYS A 85 6.33 8.45 -4.86
CA CYS A 85 7.29 7.55 -5.48
C CYS A 85 8.03 6.71 -4.43
N ILE A 86 8.39 7.31 -3.29
CA ILE A 86 9.01 6.58 -2.18
C ILE A 86 8.04 5.54 -1.61
N LEU A 87 6.76 5.89 -1.43
CA LEU A 87 5.73 4.93 -1.02
C LEU A 87 5.63 3.76 -1.99
N ALA A 88 5.62 4.02 -3.30
CA ALA A 88 5.62 2.96 -4.30
C ALA A 88 6.87 2.05 -4.22
N VAL A 89 8.05 2.62 -3.95
CA VAL A 89 9.27 1.83 -3.74
C VAL A 89 9.19 0.99 -2.46
N LEU A 90 8.64 1.53 -1.38
CA LEU A 90 8.47 0.77 -0.13
C LEU A 90 7.45 -0.37 -0.28
N VAL A 91 6.37 -0.14 -1.02
CA VAL A 91 5.41 -1.18 -1.40
C VAL A 91 6.09 -2.25 -2.23
N LEU A 92 6.94 -1.86 -3.19
CA LEU A 92 7.73 -2.82 -3.98
C LEU A 92 8.66 -3.64 -3.09
N SER A 93 9.40 -3.01 -2.18
CA SER A 93 10.30 -3.69 -1.25
C SER A 93 9.56 -4.69 -0.37
N PHE A 94 8.37 -4.32 0.12
CA PHE A 94 7.51 -5.21 0.90
C PHE A 94 7.03 -6.40 0.08
N HIS A 95 6.52 -6.19 -1.14
CA HIS A 95 6.00 -7.28 -1.96
C HIS A 95 7.09 -8.13 -2.62
N ALA A 96 8.31 -7.60 -2.75
CA ALA A 96 9.47 -8.35 -3.25
C ALA A 96 9.96 -9.43 -2.28
N THR A 97 9.45 -9.49 -1.05
CA THR A 97 9.75 -10.57 -0.11
C THR A 97 9.27 -11.93 -0.62
N VAL A 98 8.30 -11.96 -1.54
CA VAL A 98 7.89 -13.18 -2.26
C VAL A 98 9.04 -13.89 -2.98
N LEU A 99 10.12 -13.15 -3.30
CA LEU A 99 11.33 -13.73 -3.90
C LEU A 99 12.04 -14.68 -2.93
N CYS A 100 11.88 -14.48 -1.62
CA CYS A 100 12.35 -15.40 -0.60
C CYS A 100 11.58 -16.73 -0.68
N ASP A 101 10.26 -16.68 -0.89
CA ASP A 101 9.40 -17.87 -1.00
C ASP A 101 9.73 -18.66 -2.27
N VAL A 102 9.94 -17.95 -3.39
CA VAL A 102 10.43 -18.53 -4.65
C VAL A 102 11.78 -19.21 -4.44
N PHE A 103 12.71 -18.54 -3.76
CA PHE A 103 14.04 -19.10 -3.50
C PHE A 103 13.94 -20.38 -2.65
N LEU A 104 13.17 -20.35 -1.57
CA LEU A 104 13.01 -21.49 -0.66
C LEU A 104 12.29 -22.66 -1.35
N ALA A 105 11.27 -22.39 -2.16
CA ALA A 105 10.55 -23.42 -2.90
C ALA A 105 11.45 -24.13 -3.93
N VAL A 106 12.19 -23.36 -4.73
CA VAL A 106 13.08 -23.91 -5.79
C VAL A 106 14.32 -24.59 -5.21
N SER A 107 14.83 -24.13 -4.07
CA SER A 107 16.08 -24.61 -3.49
C SER A 107 15.89 -25.61 -2.35
N SER A 108 14.64 -26.04 -2.09
CA SER A 108 14.21 -26.81 -0.92
C SER A 108 15.02 -28.08 -0.65
N GLU A 109 15.50 -28.79 -1.68
CA GLU A 109 16.31 -30.00 -1.54
C GLU A 109 17.79 -29.73 -1.21
N THR A 110 18.26 -28.50 -1.43
CA THR A 110 19.69 -28.13 -1.37
C THR A 110 20.02 -27.17 -0.22
N VAL A 111 19.00 -26.52 0.34
CA VAL A 111 19.15 -25.49 1.38
C VAL A 111 19.09 -26.13 2.76
N SER A 112 20.08 -25.81 3.60
CA SER A 112 20.08 -26.25 5.00
C SER A 112 18.98 -25.55 5.80
N ALA A 113 18.50 -26.19 6.88
CA ALA A 113 17.50 -25.60 7.78
C ALA A 113 17.94 -24.23 8.34
N ALA A 114 19.23 -24.07 8.66
CA ALA A 114 19.78 -22.79 9.15
C ALA A 114 19.73 -21.69 8.09
N THR A 115 19.99 -22.03 6.82
CA THR A 115 19.88 -21.08 5.71
C THR A 115 18.43 -20.68 5.45
N ALA A 116 17.50 -21.63 5.50
CA ALA A 116 16.07 -21.35 5.37
C ALA A 116 15.56 -20.40 6.46
N GLU A 117 15.96 -20.63 7.72
CA GLU A 117 15.64 -19.74 8.84
C GLU A 117 16.21 -18.33 8.65
N THR A 118 17.45 -18.23 8.14
CA THR A 118 18.08 -16.93 7.85
C THR A 118 17.31 -16.16 6.78
N VAL A 119 16.90 -16.82 5.69
CA VAL A 119 16.12 -16.22 4.61
C VAL A 119 14.77 -15.72 5.12
N ALA A 120 14.06 -16.54 5.90
CA ALA A 120 12.80 -16.13 6.54
C ALA A 120 13.00 -14.92 7.48
N GLY A 121 14.09 -14.91 8.27
CA GLY A 121 14.45 -13.78 9.12
C GLY A 121 14.69 -12.48 8.34
N ILE A 122 15.38 -12.56 7.20
CA ILE A 122 15.57 -11.42 6.29
C ILE A 122 14.23 -10.92 5.76
N ALA A 123 13.37 -11.82 5.27
CA ALA A 123 12.04 -11.45 4.76
C ALA A 123 11.20 -10.72 5.83
N MET A 124 11.25 -11.19 7.08
CA MET A 124 10.57 -10.55 8.22
C MET A 124 11.11 -9.15 8.51
N ILE A 125 12.43 -8.97 8.54
CA ILE A 125 13.07 -7.68 8.79
C ILE A 125 12.75 -6.69 7.67
N VAL A 126 12.85 -7.12 6.40
CA VAL A 126 12.51 -6.31 5.23
C VAL A 126 11.03 -5.93 5.26
N SER A 127 10.15 -6.87 5.61
CA SER A 127 8.71 -6.64 5.72
C SER A 127 8.39 -5.59 6.78
N ALA A 128 8.85 -5.80 8.02
CA ALA A 128 8.62 -4.89 9.14
C ALA A 128 9.24 -3.51 8.89
N GLY A 129 10.47 -3.47 8.36
CA GLY A 129 11.16 -2.24 8.02
C GLY A 129 10.44 -1.44 6.93
N SER A 130 9.99 -2.12 5.87
CA SER A 130 9.24 -1.49 4.77
C SER A 130 7.91 -0.92 5.26
N LEU A 131 7.15 -1.67 6.07
CA LEU A 131 5.89 -1.20 6.65
C LEU A 131 6.08 -0.02 7.62
N GLY A 132 7.13 -0.06 8.45
CA GLY A 132 7.44 1.04 9.38
C GLY A 132 7.83 2.31 8.63
N LEU A 133 8.74 2.22 7.65
CA LEU A 133 9.12 3.35 6.80
C LEU A 133 7.93 3.86 5.97
N TYR A 134 7.10 2.95 5.47
CA TYR A 134 5.89 3.30 4.73
C TYR A 134 4.95 4.16 5.58
N ALA A 135 4.74 3.79 6.85
CA ALA A 135 3.92 4.58 7.76
C ALA A 135 4.52 5.99 8.00
N LEU A 136 5.84 6.10 8.19
CA LEU A 136 6.50 7.39 8.37
C LEU A 136 6.39 8.29 7.13
N VAL A 137 6.69 7.75 5.94
CA VAL A 137 6.57 8.49 4.68
C VAL A 137 5.10 8.84 4.40
N GLY A 138 4.17 7.95 4.73
CA GLY A 138 2.74 8.16 4.60
C GLY A 138 2.24 9.31 5.48
N LEU A 139 2.70 9.40 6.74
CA LEU A 139 2.41 10.54 7.61
C LEU A 139 2.89 11.87 7.01
N ILE A 140 4.13 11.90 6.52
CA ILE A 140 4.70 13.10 5.89
C ILE A 140 3.90 13.47 4.65
N THR A 141 3.56 12.49 3.81
CA THR A 141 2.74 12.69 2.59
C THR A 141 1.37 13.27 2.94
N ALA A 142 0.69 12.70 3.93
CA ALA A 142 -0.60 13.16 4.40
C ALA A 142 -0.53 14.59 4.96
N ALA A 143 0.46 14.88 5.79
CA ALA A 143 0.66 16.22 6.35
C ALA A 143 0.90 17.27 5.25
N LEU A 144 1.76 16.96 4.28
CA LEU A 144 2.04 17.84 3.14
C LEU A 144 0.81 18.10 2.25
N LEU A 145 -0.02 17.09 2.04
CA LEU A 145 -1.28 17.27 1.30
C LEU A 145 -2.28 18.13 2.07
N LEU A 146 -2.33 18.00 3.41
CA LEU A 146 -3.22 18.78 4.26
C LEU A 146 -2.81 20.24 4.41
N THR A 147 -1.51 20.56 4.40
CA THR A 147 -1.04 21.95 4.43
C THR A 147 -1.36 22.69 3.13
N LYS A 148 -1.47 21.97 2.00
CA LYS A 148 -1.77 22.52 0.68
C LYS A 148 -3.27 22.53 0.36
N ARG A 149 -4.13 22.54 1.39
CA ARG A 149 -5.60 22.46 1.25
C ARG A 149 -6.24 23.55 0.37
N HIS A 150 -5.61 24.72 0.26
CA HIS A 150 -6.15 25.84 -0.50
C HIS A 150 -6.09 25.52 -2.00
N GLY A 151 -7.24 25.18 -2.60
CA GLY A 151 -7.36 24.77 -4.00
C GLY A 151 -7.23 23.26 -4.26
N THR A 152 -7.10 22.46 -3.20
CA THR A 152 -7.05 20.99 -3.31
C THR A 152 -8.46 20.39 -3.35
N PRO A 153 -8.76 19.44 -4.26
CA PRO A 153 -10.06 18.79 -4.31
C PRO A 153 -10.44 18.13 -2.96
N THR A 154 -11.69 18.26 -2.54
CA THR A 154 -12.18 17.73 -1.25
C THR A 154 -11.85 16.25 -1.07
N LEU A 155 -11.95 15.44 -2.13
CA LEU A 155 -11.61 14.02 -2.09
C LEU A 155 -10.13 13.76 -1.73
N LEU A 156 -9.22 14.61 -2.20
CA LEU A 156 -7.80 14.49 -1.87
C LEU A 156 -7.56 14.88 -0.40
N THR A 157 -8.30 15.86 0.14
CA THR A 157 -8.29 16.16 1.57
C THR A 157 -8.79 14.97 2.41
N VAL A 158 -9.91 14.35 2.02
CA VAL A 158 -10.43 13.15 2.71
C VAL A 158 -9.42 12.01 2.67
N PHE A 159 -8.84 11.73 1.49
CA PHE A 159 -7.78 10.73 1.35
C PHE A 159 -6.61 11.01 2.28
N SER A 160 -6.18 12.27 2.39
CA SER A 160 -5.04 12.66 3.23
C SER A 160 -5.33 12.46 4.72
N VAL A 161 -6.54 12.75 5.17
CA VAL A 161 -6.95 12.47 6.56
C VAL A 161 -6.98 10.97 6.83
N LEU A 162 -7.53 10.17 5.90
CA LEU A 162 -7.55 8.72 6.03
C LEU A 162 -6.13 8.15 6.07
N LEU A 163 -5.25 8.58 5.16
CA LEU A 163 -3.84 8.18 5.14
C LEU A 163 -3.14 8.54 6.46
N LEU A 164 -3.37 9.73 7.01
CA LEU A 164 -2.82 10.14 8.30
C LEU A 164 -3.24 9.18 9.42
N ILE A 165 -4.54 8.90 9.55
CA ILE A 165 -5.09 8.00 10.57
C ILE A 165 -4.51 6.59 10.40
N MET A 166 -4.49 6.08 9.17
CA MET A 166 -3.95 4.76 8.86
C MET A 166 -2.49 4.62 9.27
N CYS A 167 -1.66 5.62 8.97
CA CYS A 167 -0.24 5.57 9.30
C CYS A 167 0.00 5.69 10.82
N ILE A 168 -0.81 6.48 11.54
CA ILE A 168 -0.78 6.49 13.01
C ILE A 168 -1.09 5.10 13.56
N PHE A 169 -2.17 4.48 13.10
CA PHE A 169 -2.55 3.14 13.54
C PHE A 169 -1.51 2.08 13.17
N GLN A 170 -0.91 2.16 11.98
CA GLN A 170 0.17 1.27 11.55
C GLN A 170 1.37 1.33 12.50
N LEU A 171 1.77 2.54 12.95
CA LEU A 171 2.89 2.70 13.88
C LEU A 171 2.61 2.15 15.28
N THR A 172 1.35 2.09 15.70
CA THR A 172 1.00 1.56 17.03
C THR A 172 1.04 0.03 17.11
N VAL A 173 1.26 -0.68 16.00
CA VAL A 173 1.23 -2.15 15.81
C VAL A 173 -0.10 -2.80 16.22
N ILE A 174 -0.57 -2.55 17.43
CA ILE A 174 -1.85 -2.99 18.00
C ILE A 174 -3.02 -2.53 17.15
N PHE A 175 -3.08 -1.25 16.73
CA PHE A 175 -4.21 -0.77 15.91
C PHE A 175 -4.00 -0.97 14.41
N ALA A 176 -2.91 -1.58 13.96
CA ALA A 176 -2.61 -1.75 12.54
C ALA A 176 -3.70 -2.55 11.80
N TYR A 177 -4.40 -3.46 12.48
CA TYR A 177 -5.53 -4.21 11.90
C TYR A 177 -6.68 -3.30 11.42
N MET A 178 -6.83 -2.10 11.97
CA MET A 178 -7.82 -1.13 11.51
C MET A 178 -7.61 -0.74 10.05
N ASN A 179 -6.38 -0.90 9.53
CA ASN A 179 -6.07 -0.65 8.12
C ASN A 179 -6.74 -1.66 7.17
N LEU A 180 -7.20 -2.82 7.66
CA LEU A 180 -8.06 -3.73 6.89
C LEU A 180 -9.35 -3.06 6.43
N VAL A 181 -9.86 -2.11 7.20
CA VAL A 181 -11.07 -1.35 6.87
C VAL A 181 -10.72 0.01 6.28
N LEU A 182 -9.75 0.72 6.87
CA LEU A 182 -9.43 2.09 6.46
C LEU A 182 -8.79 2.16 5.08
N PHE A 183 -7.93 1.20 4.71
CA PHE A 183 -7.27 1.24 3.41
C PHE A 183 -8.24 1.05 2.24
N PRO A 184 -9.18 0.08 2.26
CA PRO A 184 -10.25 0.02 1.26
C PRO A 184 -11.07 1.31 1.15
N VAL A 185 -11.40 1.94 2.28
CA VAL A 185 -12.13 3.22 2.28
C VAL A 185 -11.31 4.32 1.60
N ALA A 186 -10.01 4.43 1.90
CA ALA A 186 -9.12 5.39 1.26
C ALA A 186 -8.99 5.13 -0.26
N LEU A 187 -8.94 3.87 -0.67
CA LEU A 187 -8.89 3.47 -2.09
C LEU A 187 -10.19 3.77 -2.82
N ILE A 188 -11.35 3.62 -2.18
CA ILE A 188 -12.65 4.04 -2.75
C ILE A 188 -12.67 5.56 -2.95
N VAL A 189 -12.14 6.33 -1.99
CA VAL A 189 -12.00 7.79 -2.15
C VAL A 189 -11.11 8.12 -3.34
N LEU A 190 -9.96 7.44 -3.50
CA LEU A 190 -9.08 7.62 -4.66
C LEU A 190 -9.74 7.18 -5.97
N MET A 191 -10.50 6.08 -5.97
CA MET A 191 -11.26 5.63 -7.13
C MET A 191 -12.21 6.73 -7.61
N ILE A 192 -12.98 7.33 -6.69
CA ILE A 192 -13.90 8.41 -7.01
C ILE A 192 -13.12 9.64 -7.48
N PHE A 193 -11.99 9.96 -6.85
CA PHE A 193 -11.12 11.07 -7.24
C PHE A 193 -10.60 10.92 -8.68
N PHE A 194 -10.16 9.72 -9.07
CA PHE A 194 -9.66 9.46 -10.42
C PHE A 194 -10.77 9.49 -11.48
N ILE A 195 -11.95 8.95 -11.16
CA ILE A 195 -13.07 8.86 -12.10
C ILE A 195 -13.72 10.23 -12.32
N LYS A 196 -13.78 11.08 -11.29
CA LYS A 196 -14.29 12.45 -11.41
C LYS A 196 -13.24 13.33 -12.08
N LYS A 197 -13.67 14.19 -13.01
CA LYS A 197 -12.80 15.27 -13.49
C LYS A 197 -12.49 16.20 -12.31
N PRO A 198 -11.22 16.60 -12.11
CA PRO A 198 -10.89 17.58 -11.09
C PRO A 198 -11.63 18.88 -11.43
N GLU A 199 -12.51 19.32 -10.54
CA GLU A 199 -13.00 20.69 -10.53
C GLU A 199 -11.82 21.54 -10.07
N LEU A 200 -10.94 21.90 -11.01
CA LEU A 200 -9.95 22.93 -10.77
C LEU A 200 -10.75 24.21 -10.53
N VAL A 201 -10.76 24.68 -9.28
CA VAL A 201 -11.23 26.02 -8.98
C VAL A 201 -10.24 26.96 -9.65
N GLU A 202 -10.61 27.53 -10.80
CA GLU A 202 -9.91 28.69 -11.35
C GLU A 202 -9.94 29.77 -10.27
N VAL A 203 -8.79 30.01 -9.64
CA VAL A 203 -8.60 31.22 -8.83
C VAL A 203 -8.42 32.34 -9.85
N VAL A 204 -9.52 33.03 -10.16
CA VAL A 204 -9.50 34.32 -10.87
C VAL A 204 -8.96 35.40 -9.94
#